data_AF-A0A5B7ILA5-F1
#
_entry.id   AF-A0A5B7ILA5-F1
#
_cell.length_a   1.000
_cell.length_b   1.000
_cell.length_c   1.000
_cell.angle_alpha   90.00
_cell.angle_beta   90.00
_cell.angle_gamma   90.00
#
_symmetry.space_group_name_H-M   'P 1'
#
loop_
_entity.id
_entity.type
_entity.pdbx_description
1 polymer ?
#
loop_
_entity_poly.entity_id
_entity_poly.type
_entity_poly.pdbx_seq_one_letter_code
_entity_poly.pdbx_strand_id
1 'polypeptide(L)'
;MPGYACPIKERMLYSSSKNPVIDLLENGLSLLEIGEGSELTEEYLLDEIHPKQNLHRPKFAKPKGPANRGAKRLTKAPKDGEGNP
;
A
#
# COMPACT_ATOMS: atom_id res chain seq x y z
N MET A 1 20.82 -7.91 -4.85
CA MET A 1 20.51 -9.11 -4.03
C MET A 1 20.20 -10.25 -5.00
N PRO A 2 20.42 -11.55 -4.69
CA PRO A 2 20.25 -12.61 -5.69
C PRO A 2 18.81 -12.82 -6.21
N GLY A 3 17.81 -12.00 -5.83
CA GLY A 3 16.42 -12.23 -6.20
C GLY A 3 15.98 -13.67 -5.87
N TYR A 4 15.33 -14.35 -6.82
CA TYR A 4 14.99 -15.77 -6.71
C TYR A 4 16.15 -16.73 -6.96
N ALA A 5 17.35 -16.23 -7.25
CA ALA A 5 18.54 -17.06 -7.43
C ALA A 5 19.10 -17.62 -6.11
N CYS A 6 18.66 -17.13 -4.94
CA CYS A 6 19.01 -17.74 -3.66
C CYS A 6 17.93 -18.71 -3.13
N PRO A 7 18.33 -19.78 -2.42
CA PRO A 7 17.43 -20.74 -1.81
C PRO A 7 16.35 -20.09 -0.93
N ILE A 8 15.17 -20.70 -0.90
CA ILE A 8 14.03 -20.23 -0.08
C ILE A 8 14.43 -20.08 1.39
N LYS A 9 15.22 -21.03 1.92
CA LYS A 9 15.71 -21.01 3.30
C LYS A 9 16.49 -19.73 3.61
N GLU A 10 17.37 -19.31 2.70
CA GLU A 10 18.17 -18.09 2.87
C GLU A 10 17.28 -16.86 2.82
N ARG A 11 16.36 -16.75 1.85
CA ARG A 11 15.43 -15.61 1.77
C ARG A 11 14.59 -15.47 3.03
N MET A 12 14.06 -16.58 3.52
CA MET A 12 13.25 -16.60 4.75
C MET A 12 14.10 -16.24 5.98
N LEU A 13 15.35 -16.72 6.04
CA LEU A 13 16.27 -16.39 7.13
C LEU A 13 16.58 -14.89 7.16
N TYR A 14 16.99 -14.31 6.02
CA TYR A 14 17.29 -12.87 5.92
C TYR A 14 16.07 -11.99 6.22
N SER A 15 14.87 -12.41 5.80
CA SER A 15 13.62 -11.72 6.16
C SER A 15 13.35 -11.80 7.66
N SER A 16 13.56 -12.96 8.28
CA SER A 16 13.32 -13.16 9.72
C SER A 16 14.36 -12.43 10.59
N SER A 17 15.60 -12.33 10.12
CA SER A 17 16.68 -11.64 10.83
C SER A 17 16.70 -10.13 10.60
N LYS A 18 15.83 -9.58 9.75
CA LYS A 18 15.78 -8.14 9.47
C LYS A 18 15.52 -7.35 10.74
N ASN A 19 14.43 -7.62 11.45
CA ASN A 19 14.01 -6.82 12.61
C ASN A 19 15.07 -6.76 13.73
N PRO A 20 15.69 -7.87 14.16
CA PRO A 20 16.78 -7.80 15.14
C PRO A 20 17.96 -6.94 14.71
N VAL A 21 18.26 -6.89 13.40
CA VAL A 21 19.33 -6.02 12.86
C VAL A 21 18.91 -4.56 12.89
N ILE A 22 17.64 -4.24 12.58
CA ILE A 22 17.10 -2.89 12.73
C ILE A 22 17.18 -2.43 14.18
N ASP A 23 16.79 -3.30 15.12
CA ASP A 23 16.78 -2.98 16.55
C ASP A 23 18.18 -2.72 17.11
N LEU A 24 19.22 -3.32 16.50
CA LEU A 24 20.63 -3.07 16.84
C LEU A 24 21.17 -1.76 16.25
N LEU A 25 20.60 -1.30 15.13
CA LEU A 25 20.98 -0.06 14.49
C LEU A 25 20.30 1.11 15.22
N GLU A 26 21.06 2.16 15.55
CA GLU A 26 20.49 3.35 16.17
C GLU A 26 19.50 4.07 15.22
N ASN A 27 18.56 4.81 15.80
CA ASN A 27 17.52 5.54 15.05
C ASN A 27 18.14 6.49 14.01
N GLY A 28 17.79 6.30 12.74
CA GLY A 28 18.16 7.24 11.66
C GLY A 28 18.41 6.61 10.29
N LEU A 29 18.52 5.28 10.22
CA LEU A 29 18.78 4.59 8.95
C LEU A 29 17.49 4.06 8.32
N SER A 30 17.28 4.41 7.06
CA SER A 30 16.21 3.86 6.23
C SER A 30 16.72 2.61 5.51
N LEU A 31 16.08 1.47 5.77
CA LEU A 31 16.40 0.20 5.12
C LEU A 31 15.56 0.01 3.87
N LEU A 32 16.21 -0.21 2.73
CA LEU A 32 15.59 -0.47 1.44
C LEU A 32 15.61 -1.96 1.12
N GLU A 33 14.50 -2.47 0.60
CA GLU A 33 14.41 -3.85 0.09
C GLU A 33 14.40 -3.81 -1.44
N ILE A 34 15.43 -4.38 -2.06
CA ILE A 34 15.56 -4.46 -3.53
C ILE A 34 15.64 -5.93 -3.96
N GLY A 35 14.92 -6.27 -5.04
CA GLY A 35 14.92 -7.60 -5.62
C GLY A 35 16.17 -7.84 -6.47
N GLU A 36 16.53 -6.84 -7.26
CA GLU A 36 17.65 -6.88 -8.21
C GLU A 36 18.53 -5.63 -8.08
N GLY A 37 19.81 -5.73 -8.47
CA GLY A 37 20.72 -4.58 -8.43
C GLY A 37 20.38 -3.50 -9.46
N SER A 38 19.71 -3.86 -10.55
CA SER A 38 19.28 -2.95 -11.61
C SER A 38 18.16 -2.00 -11.17
N GLU A 39 17.42 -2.35 -10.12
CA GLU A 39 16.37 -1.50 -9.52
C GLU A 39 16.95 -0.34 -8.70
N LEU A 40 18.20 -0.45 -8.26
CA LEU A 40 18.86 0.58 -7.44
C LEU A 40 19.32 1.75 -8.32
N THR A 41 18.37 2.55 -8.78
CA THR A 41 18.60 3.77 -9.56
C THR A 41 18.52 5.01 -8.67
N GLU A 42 19.06 6.13 -9.16
CA GLU A 42 18.93 7.42 -8.47
C GLU A 42 17.47 7.84 -8.29
N GLU A 43 16.64 7.60 -9.30
CA GLU A 43 15.18 7.85 -9.24
C GLU A 43 14.51 7.00 -8.15
N TYR A 44 14.88 5.73 -8.03
CA TYR A 44 14.34 4.85 -6.97
C TYR A 44 14.70 5.36 -5.58
N LEU A 45 15.94 5.78 -5.36
CA LEU A 45 16.38 6.35 -4.08
C LEU A 45 15.65 7.65 -3.74
N LEU A 46 15.46 8.53 -4.72
CA LEU A 46 14.75 9.79 -4.52
C LEU A 46 13.28 9.54 -4.16
N ASP A 47 12.63 8.58 -4.81
CA ASP A 47 11.23 8.25 -4.58
C ASP A 47 10.97 7.62 -3.20
N GLU A 48 11.89 6.78 -2.71
CA GLU A 48 11.78 6.16 -1.39
C GLU A 48 12.11 7.11 -0.24
N ILE A 49 13.05 8.03 -0.44
CA ILE A 49 13.41 9.03 0.58
C ILE A 49 12.42 10.21 0.60
N HIS A 50 11.85 10.56 -0.56
CA HIS A 50 10.92 11.68 -0.71
C HIS A 50 9.58 11.22 -1.30
N PRO A 51 8.64 10.73 -0.47
CA PRO A 51 7.38 10.19 -0.96
C PRO A 51 6.58 11.23 -1.76
N LYS A 52 6.32 10.90 -3.03
CA LYS A 52 5.51 11.74 -3.93
C LYS A 52 4.06 11.80 -3.43
N GLN A 53 3.57 13.02 -3.17
CA GLN A 53 2.16 13.20 -2.79
C GLN A 53 1.24 12.99 -4.00
N ASN A 54 0.58 11.82 -4.06
CA ASN A 54 -0.45 11.54 -5.06
C ASN A 54 -1.76 12.28 -4.72
N LEU A 55 -1.82 13.56 -5.09
CA LEU A 55 -2.92 14.46 -4.75
C LEU A 55 -4.22 14.16 -5.53
N HIS A 56 -4.12 13.49 -6.67
CA HIS A 56 -5.25 13.23 -7.56
C HIS A 56 -5.54 11.74 -7.69
N ARG A 57 -6.69 11.30 -7.17
CA ARG A 57 -7.26 9.98 -7.44
C ARG A 57 -8.31 10.13 -8.55
N PRO A 58 -7.96 9.91 -9.83
CA PRO A 58 -8.92 10.03 -10.91
C PRO A 58 -10.05 9.02 -10.67
N LYS A 59 -11.28 9.53 -10.54
CA LYS A 59 -12.47 8.69 -10.44
C LYS A 59 -13.04 8.51 -11.84
N PHE A 60 -13.17 7.27 -12.27
CA PHE A 60 -13.89 6.96 -13.49
C PHE A 60 -15.33 7.51 -13.39
N ALA A 61 -15.80 8.14 -14.46
CA ALA A 61 -17.16 8.67 -14.50
C ALA A 61 -18.15 7.52 -14.35
N LYS A 62 -19.16 7.69 -13.49
CA LYS A 62 -20.24 6.70 -13.40
C LYS A 62 -20.91 6.58 -14.78
N PRO A 63 -21.24 5.37 -15.26
CA PRO A 63 -21.98 5.19 -16.51
C PRO A 63 -23.27 6.01 -16.52
N LYS A 64 -23.72 6.41 -17.73
CA LYS A 64 -25.01 7.10 -17.88
C LYS A 64 -26.13 6.25 -17.30
N GLY A 65 -26.99 6.87 -16.49
CA GLY A 65 -28.17 6.21 -15.93
C GLY A 65 -29.22 5.89 -17.00
N PRO A 66 -30.23 5.07 -16.67
CA PRO A 66 -31.35 4.78 -17.55
C PRO A 66 -32.13 6.05 -17.91
N ALA A 67 -32.64 6.11 -19.14
CA ALA A 67 -33.20 7.30 -19.78
C ALA A 67 -34.45 7.89 -19.09
N ASN A 68 -35.15 7.12 -18.24
CA ASN A 68 -36.36 7.54 -17.51
C ASN A 68 -36.20 7.47 -15.98
N ARG A 69 -35.03 7.82 -15.46
CA ARG A 69 -34.81 7.86 -14.01
C ARG A 69 -35.49 9.11 -13.42
N GLY A 70 -36.56 8.93 -12.65
CA GLY A 70 -37.18 9.99 -11.84
C GLY A 70 -36.21 10.59 -10.81
N ALA A 71 -36.62 11.66 -10.12
CA ALA A 71 -35.79 12.36 -9.13
C ALA A 71 -35.22 11.41 -8.06
N LYS A 72 -33.94 11.59 -7.68
CA LYS A 72 -33.31 10.81 -6.61
C LYS A 72 -34.05 11.06 -5.29
N ARG A 73 -34.61 10.02 -4.69
CA ARG A 73 -35.26 10.08 -3.38
C ARG A 73 -34.24 9.79 -2.29
N LEU A 74 -34.24 10.59 -1.23
CA LEU A 74 -33.47 10.28 -0.01
C LEU A 74 -34.21 9.16 0.73
N THR A 75 -33.71 7.94 0.66
CA THR A 75 -34.22 6.83 1.47
C THR A 75 -33.60 6.93 2.86
N LYS A 76 -34.41 7.06 3.91
CA LYS A 76 -33.96 6.95 5.30
C LYS A 76 -33.27 5.59 5.47
N ALA A 77 -32.03 5.57 5.98
CA ALA A 77 -31.39 4.32 6.37
C ALA A 77 -32.24 3.64 7.47
N PRO A 78 -32.35 2.30 7.50
CA PRO A 78 -32.97 1.63 8.64
C PRO A 78 -32.24 2.05 9.91
N LYS A 79 -32.99 2.41 10.96
CA LYS A 79 -32.42 2.58 12.30
C LYS A 79 -31.95 1.19 12.74
N ASP A 80 -30.64 1.02 12.93
CA ASP A 80 -30.10 -0.18 13.55
C ASP A 80 -30.62 -0.28 15.00
N GLY A 81 -31.29 -1.39 15.28
CA GLY A 81 -31.73 -1.97 16.55
C GLY A 81 -31.80 -1.11 17.82
N GLU A 82 -33.03 -0.84 18.28
CA GLU A 82 -33.34 -0.84 19.71
C GLU A 82 -34.39 -1.92 19.97
N GLY A 83 -33.91 -3.07 20.43
CA GLY A 83 -34.73 -4.10 21.03
C GLY A 83 -34.86 -3.86 22.53
N ASN A 84 -36.08 -3.48 22.93
CA ASN A 84 -36.78 -3.76 24.19
C ASN A 84 -36.21 -3.28 25.54
N PRO A 85 -37.10 -3.08 26.55
CA PRO A 85 -37.71 -4.19 27.31
C PRO A 85 -39.21 -4.40 27.12
#